data_AF-A0A955FL46-F1
#
_entry.id   AF-A0A955FL46-F1
#
_cell.length_a   1.000
_cell.length_b   1.000
_cell.length_c   1.000
_cell.angle_alpha   90.00
_cell.angle_beta   90.00
_cell.angle_gamma   90.00
#
_symmetry.space_group_name_H-M   'P 1'
#
loop_
_entity.id
_entity.type
_entity.pdbx_description
1 polymer ?
#
loop_
_entity_poly.entity_id
_entity_poly.type
_entity_poly.pdbx_seq_one_letter_code
_entity_poly.pdbx_strand_id
1 'polypeptide(L)'
;MAKHTITHVDRADTHEVPKYLRVGNILARFLYLWTMFGVLTLGLRVILKAFSANPSTRFVTFVYDTSARYLEPFRGIFPPRNVGETGYLDISALFAIIMYVMFLWAVLALIEHVERSIKQARERVEVELAVNETKRR
;
A
#
# COMPACT_ATOMS: atom_id res chain seq x y z
N MET A 1 -60.75 -10.38 -17.58
CA MET A 1 -60.10 -9.70 -16.45
C MET A 1 -58.72 -10.32 -16.23
N ALA A 2 -57.69 -9.82 -16.90
CA ALA A 2 -56.32 -10.31 -16.77
C ALA A 2 -55.60 -9.50 -15.68
N LYS A 3 -55.24 -10.17 -14.58
CA LYS A 3 -54.45 -9.60 -13.50
C LYS A 3 -53.00 -9.51 -14.00
N HIS A 4 -52.61 -8.36 -14.55
CA HIS A 4 -51.21 -8.08 -14.82
C HIS A 4 -50.49 -7.86 -13.49
N THR A 5 -49.89 -8.94 -12.99
CA THR A 5 -48.83 -8.88 -11.99
C THR A 5 -47.64 -8.20 -12.64
N ILE A 6 -47.58 -6.88 -12.49
CA ILE A 6 -46.37 -6.11 -12.79
C ILE A 6 -45.35 -6.55 -11.75
N THR A 7 -44.40 -7.35 -12.21
CA THR A 7 -43.15 -7.63 -11.51
C THR A 7 -42.58 -6.30 -11.05
N HIS A 8 -42.47 -6.11 -9.75
CA HIS A 8 -41.88 -4.95 -9.12
C HIS A 8 -40.43 -4.87 -9.62
N VAL A 9 -40.20 -4.12 -10.69
CA VAL A 9 -38.86 -3.76 -11.14
C VAL A 9 -38.31 -2.91 -10.03
N ASP A 10 -37.46 -3.52 -9.21
CA ASP A 10 -36.73 -2.92 -8.12
C ASP A 10 -36.04 -1.66 -8.64
N ARG A 11 -36.65 -0.52 -8.34
CA ARG A 11 -36.29 0.78 -8.86
C ARG A 11 -35.62 1.49 -7.70
N ALA A 12 -34.33 1.78 -7.88
CA ALA A 12 -33.48 2.63 -7.04
C ALA A 12 -32.55 1.93 -6.05
N ASP A 13 -31.63 1.11 -6.55
CA ASP A 13 -30.27 1.09 -6.00
C ASP A 13 -29.49 2.27 -6.60
N THR A 14 -29.84 3.50 -6.19
CA THR A 14 -29.05 4.67 -6.55
C THR A 14 -27.65 4.56 -5.95
N HIS A 15 -26.68 4.37 -6.84
CA HIS A 15 -25.25 4.26 -6.67
C HIS A 15 -24.59 5.29 -5.73
N GLU A 16 -24.73 5.14 -4.42
CA GLU A 16 -23.68 5.61 -3.53
C GLU A 16 -22.51 4.64 -3.64
N VAL A 17 -21.37 5.10 -4.19
CA VAL A 17 -20.11 4.33 -4.11
C VAL A 17 -19.93 3.88 -2.65
N PRO A 18 -19.97 2.57 -2.36
CA PRO A 18 -20.04 2.10 -0.99
C PRO A 18 -18.84 2.64 -0.22
N LYS A 19 -19.09 3.25 0.93
CA LYS A 19 -18.07 3.95 1.74
C LYS A 19 -16.85 3.06 2.01
N TYR A 20 -17.06 1.74 2.07
CA TYR A 20 -16.02 0.71 2.21
C TYR A 20 -14.91 0.81 1.16
N LEU A 21 -15.22 1.13 -0.10
CA LEU A 21 -14.20 1.28 -1.16
C LEU A 21 -13.32 2.51 -0.94
N ARG A 22 -13.89 3.59 -0.39
CA ARG A 22 -13.16 4.83 -0.09
C ARG A 22 -12.24 4.65 1.12
N VAL A 23 -12.74 3.99 2.17
CA VAL A 23 -11.96 3.66 3.37
C VAL A 23 -10.82 2.71 3.01
N GLY A 24 -11.08 1.70 2.18
CA GLY A 24 -10.05 0.77 1.68
C GLY A 24 -8.90 1.47 0.95
N ASN A 25 -9.21 2.46 0.10
CA ASN A 25 -8.16 3.23 -0.59
C ASN A 25 -7.31 4.07 0.37
N ILE A 26 -7.92 4.70 1.37
CA ILE A 26 -7.18 5.47 2.40
C ILE A 26 -6.25 4.54 3.18
N LEU A 27 -6.75 3.36 3.58
CA LEU A 27 -5.95 2.37 4.29
C LEU A 27 -4.78 1.86 3.43
N ALA A 28 -5.02 1.57 2.16
CA ALA A 28 -3.97 1.13 1.22
C ALA A 28 -2.89 2.21 1.05
N ARG A 29 -3.27 3.49 0.95
CA ARG A 29 -2.32 4.62 0.90
C ARG A 29 -1.52 4.78 2.19
N PHE A 30 -2.14 4.57 3.34
CA PHE A 30 -1.44 4.56 4.62
C PHE A 30 -0.41 3.41 4.68
N LEU A 31 -0.81 2.21 4.26
CA LEU A 31 0.09 1.05 4.17
C LEU A 31 1.26 1.31 3.20
N TYR A 32 1.00 1.97 2.08
CA TYR A 32 2.04 2.40 1.14
C TYR A 32 3.06 3.34 1.81
N LEU A 33 2.60 4.39 2.50
CA LEU A 33 3.48 5.31 3.22
C LEU A 33 4.28 4.61 4.31
N TRP A 34 3.64 3.73 5.08
CA TRP A 34 4.30 2.93 6.11
C TRP A 34 5.41 2.04 5.53
N THR A 35 5.12 1.36 4.42
CA THR A 35 6.08 0.51 3.71
C THR A 35 7.25 1.32 3.16
N MET A 36 6.96 2.45 2.50
CA MET A 36 7.97 3.35 1.95
C MET A 36 8.90 3.88 3.05
N PHE A 37 8.36 4.25 4.21
CA PHE A 37 9.16 4.66 5.36
C PHE A 37 10.06 3.51 5.86
N GLY A 38 9.55 2.28 5.90
CA GLY A 38 10.34 1.08 6.20
C GLY A 38 11.53 0.89 5.26
N VAL A 39 11.30 0.99 3.95
CA VAL A 39 12.37 0.91 2.92
C VAL A 39 13.42 2.00 3.15
N LEU A 40 13.00 3.24 3.38
CA LEU A 40 13.91 4.36 3.61
C LEU A 40 14.78 4.15 4.85
N THR A 41 14.18 3.75 5.98
CA THR A 41 14.92 3.53 7.23
C THR A 41 15.88 2.35 7.14
N LEU A 42 15.51 1.26 6.46
CA LEU A 42 16.40 0.13 6.18
C LEU A 42 17.54 0.52 5.24
N GLY A 43 17.26 1.31 4.20
CA GLY A 43 18.29 1.85 3.30
C GLY A 43 19.31 2.71 4.05
N LEU A 44 18.83 3.63 4.90
CA LEU A 44 19.70 4.42 5.76
C LEU A 44 20.52 3.54 6.71
N ARG A 45 19.94 2.50 7.33
CA ARG A 45 20.67 1.54 8.17
C ARG A 45 21.83 0.91 7.42
N VAL A 46 21.60 0.42 6.20
CA VAL A 46 22.64 -0.22 5.38
C VAL A 46 23.76 0.76 5.07
N ILE A 47 23.42 1.98 4.65
CA ILE A 47 24.40 3.04 4.38
C ILE A 47 25.22 3.35 5.64
N LEU A 48 24.56 3.68 6.76
CA LEU A 48 25.22 4.03 8.02
C LEU A 48 26.14 2.91 8.53
N LYS A 49 25.71 1.64 8.43
CA LYS A 49 26.54 0.49 8.80
C LYS A 49 27.72 0.28 7.85
N ALA A 50 27.52 0.49 6.55
CA ALA A 50 28.60 0.38 5.56
C ALA A 50 29.70 1.42 5.79
N PHE A 51 29.34 2.63 6.22
CA PHE A 51 30.28 3.70 6.58
C PHE A 51 30.77 3.62 8.04
N SER A 52 30.45 2.56 8.79
CA SER A 52 30.81 2.42 10.21
C SER A 52 30.43 3.65 11.05
N ALA A 53 29.23 4.19 10.82
CA ALA A 53 28.75 5.39 11.49
C ALA A 53 28.71 5.21 13.02
N ASN A 54 29.08 6.28 13.76
CA ASN A 54 29.18 6.25 15.21
C ASN A 54 27.80 6.07 15.90
N PRO A 55 27.55 4.95 16.59
CA PRO A 55 26.27 4.68 17.26
C PRO A 55 26.01 5.54 18.50
N SER A 56 26.98 6.31 18.98
CA SER A 56 26.78 7.28 20.08
C SER A 56 25.99 8.52 19.62
N THR A 57 25.85 8.72 18.31
CA THR A 57 25.09 9.83 17.74
C THR A 57 23.60 9.54 17.78
N ARG A 58 22.81 10.42 18.39
CA ARG A 58 21.34 10.25 18.55
C ARG A 58 20.61 9.93 17.24
N PHE A 59 21.03 10.55 16.12
CA PHE A 59 20.45 10.28 14.80
C PHE A 59 20.72 8.84 14.32
N VAL A 60 21.94 8.35 14.51
CA VAL A 60 22.33 6.98 14.10
C VAL A 60 21.57 5.95 14.93
N THR A 61 21.47 6.16 16.25
CA THR A 61 20.69 5.30 17.15
C THR A 61 19.22 5.26 16.74
N PHE A 62 18.61 6.42 16.46
CA PHE A 62 17.22 6.50 16.01
C PHE A 62 16.96 5.69 14.73
N VAL A 63 17.85 5.79 13.74
CA VAL A 63 17.74 5.01 12.50
C VAL A 63 17.89 3.52 12.78
N TYR A 64 18.87 3.12 13.60
CA TYR A 64 19.09 1.72 13.93
C TYR A 64 17.93 1.09 14.70
N ASP A 65 17.34 1.80 15.65
CA ASP A 65 16.19 1.32 16.42
C ASP A 65 14.92 1.24 15.57
N THR A 66 14.68 2.27 14.74
CA THR A 66 13.51 2.30 13.85
C THR A 66 13.61 1.19 12.81
N SER A 67 14.76 1.07 12.14
CA SER A 67 15.01 0.03 11.14
C SER A 67 15.03 -1.38 11.75
N ALA A 68 15.40 -1.55 13.01
CA ALA A 68 15.38 -2.86 13.68
C ALA A 68 13.97 -3.46 13.76
N ARG A 69 12.93 -2.63 13.93
CA ARG A 69 11.52 -3.08 13.94
C ARG A 69 11.10 -3.59 12.56
N TYR A 70 11.48 -2.89 11.50
CA TYR A 70 11.21 -3.32 10.12
C TYR A 70 12.01 -4.57 9.72
N LEU A 71 13.16 -4.79 10.34
CA LEU A 71 14.03 -5.94 10.11
C LEU A 71 13.58 -7.20 10.86
N GLU A 72 12.80 -7.06 11.93
CA GLU A 72 12.36 -8.15 12.82
C GLU A 72 11.87 -9.42 12.10
N PRO A 73 10.95 -9.37 11.11
CA PRO A 73 10.47 -10.57 10.42
C PRO A 73 11.54 -11.26 9.55
N PHE A 74 12.59 -10.53 9.16
CA PHE A 74 13.69 -11.04 8.34
C PHE A 74 14.97 -11.29 9.15
N ARG A 75 14.89 -11.11 10.48
CA ARG A 75 16.05 -11.19 11.36
C ARG A 75 16.53 -12.64 11.46
N GLY A 76 17.80 -12.86 11.15
CA GLY A 76 18.42 -14.20 11.25
C GLY A 76 18.20 -15.11 10.05
N ILE A 77 17.56 -14.63 8.97
CA ILE A 77 17.50 -15.36 7.69
C ILE A 77 18.90 -15.61 7.15
N PHE A 78 19.80 -14.62 7.28
CA PHE A 78 21.20 -14.77 6.98
C PHE A 78 22.01 -14.66 8.26
N PRO A 79 22.87 -15.65 8.59
CA PRO A 79 23.78 -15.53 9.71
C PRO A 79 24.66 -14.28 9.50
N PRO A 80 24.84 -13.42 10.52
CA PRO A 80 25.68 -12.25 10.40
C PRO A 80 27.10 -12.70 10.08
N ARG A 81 27.57 -12.42 8.86
CA ARG A 81 28.97 -12.60 8.47
C ARG A 81 29.64 -11.24 8.49
N ASN A 82 30.78 -11.15 9.15
CA ASN A 82 31.61 -9.95 9.13
C ASN A 82 32.11 -9.72 7.70
N VAL A 83 31.90 -8.53 7.15
CA VAL A 83 32.40 -8.13 5.84
C VAL A 83 33.61 -7.23 6.07
N GLY A 84 34.72 -7.83 6.51
CA GLY A 84 35.99 -7.14 6.81
C GLY A 84 36.23 -6.81 8.29
N GLU A 85 37.25 -5.98 8.57
CA GLU A 85 37.69 -5.60 9.92
C GLU A 85 36.83 -4.50 10.58
N THR A 86 36.08 -3.70 9.80
CA THR A 86 35.34 -2.53 10.30
C THR A 86 33.90 -2.40 9.78
N GLY A 87 33.51 -3.15 8.74
CA GLY A 87 32.21 -3.03 8.09
C GLY A 87 31.24 -4.18 8.41
N TYR A 88 30.10 -3.87 9.01
CA TYR A 88 29.02 -4.84 9.22
C TYR A 88 27.95 -4.67 8.14
N LEU A 89 28.13 -5.26 6.97
CA LEU A 89 27.10 -5.23 5.94
C LEU A 89 25.97 -6.21 6.31
N ASP A 90 24.82 -5.65 6.67
CA ASP A 90 23.66 -6.41 7.12
C ASP A 90 22.90 -6.98 5.91
N ILE A 91 23.29 -8.19 5.47
CA ILE A 91 22.68 -8.88 4.33
C ILE A 91 21.17 -9.09 4.56
N SER A 92 20.77 -9.31 5.81
CA SER A 92 19.34 -9.42 6.17
C SER A 92 18.59 -8.12 5.90
N ALA A 93 19.20 -6.96 6.14
CA ALA A 93 18.61 -5.66 5.83
C ALA A 93 18.50 -5.40 4.31
N LEU A 94 19.51 -5.82 3.53
CA LEU A 94 19.43 -5.76 2.06
C LEU A 94 18.28 -6.61 1.52
N PHE A 95 18.15 -7.84 2.02
CA PHE A 95 17.05 -8.73 1.65
C PHE A 95 15.69 -8.13 2.04
N ALA A 96 15.58 -7.57 3.24
CA ALA A 96 14.36 -6.90 3.69
C ALA A 96 13.98 -5.76 2.74
N ILE A 97 14.92 -4.93 2.30
CA ILE A 97 14.67 -3.86 1.32
C ILE A 97 14.07 -4.42 0.04
N ILE A 98 14.64 -5.49 -0.52
CA ILE A 98 14.13 -6.12 -1.75
C ILE A 98 12.68 -6.58 -1.54
N MET A 99 12.41 -7.26 -0.44
CA MET A 99 11.06 -7.75 -0.11
C MET A 99 10.06 -6.61 0.08
N TYR A 100 10.45 -5.53 0.76
CA TYR A 100 9.60 -4.36 0.95
C TYR A 100 9.36 -3.59 -0.35
N VAL A 101 10.34 -3.51 -1.26
CA VAL A 101 10.15 -2.90 -2.59
C VAL A 101 9.17 -3.71 -3.44
N MET A 102 9.29 -5.04 -3.43
CA MET A 102 8.32 -5.92 -4.09
C MET A 102 6.92 -5.74 -3.51
N PHE A 103 6.81 -5.67 -2.19
CA PHE A 103 5.54 -5.41 -1.51
C PHE A 103 4.97 -4.03 -1.85
N LEU A 104 5.82 -3.01 -1.93
CA LEU A 104 5.44 -1.64 -2.30
C LEU A 104 4.79 -1.61 -3.70
N TRP A 105 5.36 -2.32 -4.67
CA TRP A 105 4.77 -2.45 -6.00
C TRP A 105 3.43 -3.18 -5.99
N ALA A 106 3.29 -4.23 -5.17
CA ALA A 106 2.01 -4.93 -5.04
C ALA A 106 0.92 -4.01 -4.45
N VAL A 107 1.25 -3.22 -3.42
CA VAL A 107 0.33 -2.24 -2.83
C VAL A 107 -0.02 -1.14 -3.83
N LEU A 108 0.94 -0.63 -4.60
CA LEU A 108 0.69 0.36 -5.63
C LEU A 108 -0.26 -0.17 -6.71
N ALA A 109 -0.02 -1.38 -7.20
CA ALA A 109 -0.89 -2.03 -8.18
C ALA A 109 -2.32 -2.22 -7.65
N LEU A 110 -2.47 -2.53 -6.36
CA LEU A 110 -3.77 -2.64 -5.70
C LEU A 110 -4.49 -1.29 -5.64
N ILE A 111 -3.80 -0.22 -5.24
CA ILE A 111 -4.36 1.14 -5.20
C ILE A 111 -4.88 1.54 -6.58
N GLU A 112 -4.06 1.37 -7.62
CA GLU A 112 -4.46 1.70 -8.99
C GLU A 112 -5.63 0.84 -9.48
N HIS A 113 -5.66 -0.45 -9.12
CA HIS A 113 -6.77 -1.33 -9.47
C HIS A 113 -8.08 -0.84 -8.86
N VAL A 114 -8.09 -0.49 -7.57
CA VAL A 114 -9.27 0.03 -6.87
C VAL A 114 -9.73 1.35 -7.48
N GLU A 115 -8.81 2.26 -7.78
CA GLU A 115 -9.15 3.56 -8.37
C GLU A 115 -9.78 3.43 -9.76
N ARG A 116 -9.27 2.51 -10.60
CA ARG A 116 -9.86 2.19 -11.90
C ARG A 116 -11.29 1.67 -11.75
N SER A 117 -11.55 0.76 -10.81
CA SER A 117 -12.89 0.22 -10.55
C SER A 117 -13.88 1.32 -10.09
N ILE A 118 -13.44 2.25 -9.24
CA ILE A 118 -14.29 3.36 -8.76
C ILE A 118 -14.65 4.31 -9.92
N LYS A 119 -13.69 4.63 -10.79
CA LYS A 119 -13.92 5.52 -11.94
C LYS A 119 -14.97 4.93 -12.89
N GLN A 120 -14.83 3.64 -13.25
CA GLN A 120 -15.77 2.95 -14.12
C GLN A 120 -17.19 2.88 -13.55
N ALA A 121 -17.31 2.69 -12.24
CA ALA A 121 -18.61 2.69 -11.57
C ALA A 121 -19.31 4.05 -11.69
N ARG A 122 -18.58 5.17 -11.54
CA ARG A 122 -19.14 6.52 -11.66
C ARG A 122 -19.58 6.86 -13.09
N GLU A 123 -18.76 6.54 -14.08
CA GLU A 123 -19.08 6.82 -15.49
C GLU A 123 -20.36 6.10 -15.93
N ARG A 124 -20.58 4.84 -15.51
CA ARG A 124 -21.81 4.09 -15.82
C ARG A 124 -23.06 4.78 -15.28
N VAL A 125 -22.97 5.34 -14.07
CA VAL A 125 -24.07 6.06 -13.43
C VAL A 125 -24.38 7.35 -14.16
N GLU A 126 -23.35 8.12 -14.52
CA GLU A 126 -23.51 9.36 -15.27
C GLU A 126 -24.15 9.12 -16.65
N VAL A 127 -23.71 8.07 -17.35
CA VAL A 127 -24.30 7.67 -18.65
C VAL A 127 -25.76 7.25 -18.49
N GLU A 128 -26.09 6.45 -17.48
CA GLU A 128 -27.47 6.00 -17.25
C GLU A 128 -28.42 7.16 -16.91
N LEU A 129 -27.96 8.12 -16.11
CA LEU A 129 -28.72 9.34 -15.78
C LEU A 129 -28.99 10.17 -17.05
N ALA A 130 -27.98 10.40 -17.88
CA ALA A 130 -28.12 11.17 -19.12
C ALA A 130 -29.11 10.50 -20.11
N VAL A 131 -29.07 9.16 -20.22
CA VAL A 131 -30.01 8.40 -21.06
C VAL A 131 -31.45 8.50 -20.53
N ASN A 132 -31.64 8.41 -19.21
CA ASN A 132 -32.96 8.48 -18.60
C ASN A 132 -33.59 9.88 -18.74
N GLU A 133 -32.79 10.95 -18.60
CA GLU A 133 -33.23 12.32 -18.84
C GLU A 133 -33.69 12.53 -20.28
N THR A 134 -32.99 11.95 -21.25
CA THR A 134 -33.36 12.02 -22.67
C THR A 134 -34.68 11.31 -22.95
N LYS A 135 -34.95 10.18 -22.29
CA LYS A 135 -36.19 9.39 -22.47
C LYS A 135 -37.42 10.02 -21.80
N ARG A 136 -37.22 10.96 -20.86
CA ARG A 136 -38.32 11.67 -20.17
C ARG A 136 -38.78 12.95 -20.88
N ARG A 137 -38.02 13.44 -21.85
CA ARG A 137 -38.39 14.56 -22.72
C ARG A 137 -39.12 14.06 -23.96
#